data_AF-A0A2U1IP51-F1
#
_entry.id   AF-A0A2U1IP51-F1
#
_cell.length_a   1.000
_cell.length_b   1.000
_cell.length_c   1.000
_cell.angle_alpha   90.00
_cell.angle_beta   90.00
_cell.angle_gamma   90.00
#
_symmetry.space_group_name_H-M   'P 1'
#
loop_
_entity.id
_entity.type
_entity.pdbx_description
1 polymer ?
#
loop_
_entity_poly.entity_id
_entity_poly.type
_entity_poly.pdbx_seq_one_letter_code
_entity_poly.pdbx_strand_id
1 'polypeptide(L)'
;MKIAPGNRVQTVANVEQIHNNTSQEVITITTDKLRLALIAHLDCVQKKDQWQMPLSLLVGVVVVFCSSTFKSAFGLSADSWAAMFAMFGSGCFLWFLHSLFKLRKATSLEDLIEIIQNKQA
;
A
#
# COMPACT_ATOMS: atom_id res chain seq x y z
N MET A 1 47.57 -41.26 38.43
CA MET A 1 47.48 -40.60 37.11
C MET A 1 46.70 -39.30 37.30
N LYS A 2 47.38 -38.13 37.32
CA LYS A 2 46.81 -36.84 37.73
C LYS A 2 46.57 -36.02 36.46
N ILE A 3 45.30 -35.74 36.17
CA ILE A 3 44.87 -35.07 34.94
C ILE A 3 45.18 -33.57 35.07
N ALA A 4 45.90 -33.01 34.09
CA ALA A 4 46.27 -31.60 34.06
C ALA A 4 45.02 -30.69 33.92
N PRO A 5 44.95 -29.55 34.62
CA PRO A 5 43.83 -28.63 34.47
C PRO A 5 43.91 -27.91 33.12
N GLY A 6 42.85 -28.03 32.32
CA GLY A 6 42.71 -27.35 31.04
C GLY A 6 42.70 -25.83 31.22
N ASN A 7 43.63 -25.16 30.54
CA ASN A 7 43.70 -23.70 30.45
C ASN A 7 42.46 -23.18 29.71
N ARG A 8 41.51 -22.55 30.42
CA ARG A 8 40.47 -21.75 29.76
C ARG A 8 41.12 -20.43 29.35
N VAL A 9 41.44 -20.31 28.07
CA VAL A 9 41.81 -19.01 27.48
C VAL A 9 40.56 -18.12 27.59
N GLN A 10 40.56 -17.22 28.57
CA GLN A 10 39.53 -16.19 28.66
C GLN A 10 39.85 -15.14 27.61
N THR A 11 39.19 -15.23 26.46
CA THR A 11 39.23 -14.16 25.45
C THR A 11 38.44 -12.99 26.02
N VAL A 12 39.14 -12.08 26.69
CA VAL A 12 38.60 -10.79 27.09
C VAL A 12 38.43 -9.99 25.79
N ALA A 13 37.28 -10.14 25.14
CA ALA A 13 36.93 -9.29 24.01
C ALA A 13 36.82 -7.86 24.55
N ASN A 14 37.82 -7.03 24.24
CA ASN A 14 37.76 -5.60 24.50
C ASN A 14 36.64 -5.04 23.63
N VAL A 15 35.50 -4.76 24.24
CA VAL A 15 34.36 -4.16 23.55
C VAL A 15 34.72 -2.70 23.31
N GLU A 16 35.34 -2.44 22.16
CA GLU A 16 35.91 -1.14 21.83
C GLU A 16 34.82 -0.06 21.72
N GLN A 17 33.61 -0.41 21.26
CA GLN A 17 32.45 0.49 21.28
C GLN A 17 31.11 -0.27 21.33
N ILE A 18 30.34 -0.08 22.41
CA ILE A 18 28.90 -0.42 22.45
C ILE A 18 28.13 0.73 21.80
N HIS A 19 27.73 0.57 20.54
CA HIS A 19 26.75 1.48 19.93
C HIS A 19 25.36 1.09 20.44
N ASN A 20 24.91 1.73 21.52
CA ASN A 20 23.54 1.61 21.99
C ASN A 20 22.62 2.49 21.12
N ASN A 21 22.37 2.03 19.88
CA ASN A 21 21.40 2.65 18.98
C ASN A 21 19.99 2.19 19.34
N THR A 22 19.57 2.46 20.57
CA THR A 22 18.24 2.08 21.04
C THR A 22 17.67 3.21 21.90
N SER A 23 17.53 4.39 21.28
CA SER A 23 16.61 5.42 21.76
C SER A 23 15.18 4.87 21.60
N GLN A 24 14.75 4.00 22.50
CA GLN A 24 13.39 3.50 22.55
C GLN A 24 12.49 4.65 22.98
N GLU A 25 11.65 5.12 22.07
CA GLU A 25 10.64 6.11 22.37
C GLU A 25 9.40 5.40 22.93
N VAL A 26 9.04 5.69 24.18
CA VAL A 26 7.85 5.14 24.82
C VAL A 26 6.68 6.08 24.59
N ILE A 27 5.77 5.68 23.71
CA ILE A 27 4.57 6.46 23.39
C ILE A 27 3.42 6.00 24.29
N THR A 28 3.12 6.80 25.32
CA THR A 28 1.97 6.54 26.21
C THR A 28 0.72 7.22 25.64
N ILE A 29 -0.24 6.42 25.17
CA ILE A 29 -1.53 6.91 24.66
C ILE A 29 -2.70 6.11 25.27
N THR A 30 -3.91 6.68 25.22
CA THR A 30 -5.12 5.96 25.61
C THR A 30 -5.51 4.94 24.54
N THR A 31 -6.13 3.82 24.96
CA THR A 31 -6.62 2.78 24.05
C THR A 31 -7.61 3.33 23.02
N ASP A 32 -8.41 4.34 23.37
CA ASP A 32 -9.38 4.94 22.45
C ASP A 32 -8.70 5.75 21.34
N LYS A 33 -7.66 6.52 21.67
CA LYS A 33 -6.86 7.23 20.66
C LYS A 33 -6.13 6.26 19.74
N LEU A 34 -5.59 5.16 20.29
CA LEU A 34 -4.96 4.10 19.50
C LEU A 34 -5.96 3.48 18.50
N ARG A 35 -7.16 3.12 18.97
CA ARG A 35 -8.21 2.56 18.11
C ARG A 35 -8.57 3.52 16.98
N LEU A 36 -8.76 4.80 17.28
CA LEU A 36 -9.13 5.79 16.28
C LEU A 36 -8.05 5.93 15.20
N ALA A 37 -6.78 6.03 15.61
CA ALA A 37 -5.65 6.11 14.68
C ALA A 37 -5.54 4.86 13.80
N LEU A 38 -5.71 3.67 14.40
CA LEU A 38 -5.63 2.41 13.69
C LEU A 38 -6.77 2.23 12.67
N ILE A 39 -8.00 2.62 13.03
CA ILE A 39 -9.15 2.61 12.11
C ILE A 39 -8.91 3.56 10.93
N ALA A 40 -8.44 4.78 11.20
CA ALA A 40 -8.13 5.76 10.15
C ALA A 40 -7.06 5.23 9.17
N HIS A 41 -6.05 4.53 9.68
CA HIS A 41 -5.04 3.91 8.84
C HIS A 41 -5.59 2.72 8.05
N LEU A 42 -6.41 1.87 8.68
CA LEU A 42 -7.04 0.74 8.00
C LEU A 42 -7.90 1.22 6.83
N ASP A 43 -8.68 2.27 7.02
CA ASP A 43 -9.48 2.92 5.97
C ASP A 43 -8.59 3.47 4.84
N CYS A 44 -7.43 4.02 5.18
CA CYS A 44 -6.46 4.49 4.20
C CYS A 44 -5.93 3.32 3.36
N VAL A 45 -5.48 2.25 4.02
CA VAL A 45 -4.96 1.03 3.36
C VAL A 45 -6.03 0.38 2.49
N GLN A 46 -7.26 0.23 2.96
CA GLN A 46 -8.36 -0.30 2.14
C GLN A 46 -8.63 0.56 0.89
N LYS A 47 -8.51 1.88 1.01
CA LYS A 47 -8.62 2.81 -0.14
C LYS A 47 -7.44 2.66 -1.11
N LYS A 48 -6.26 2.21 -0.64
CA LYS A 48 -5.10 1.95 -1.50
C LYS A 48 -5.32 0.77 -2.45
N ASP A 49 -6.23 -0.16 -2.17
CA ASP A 49 -6.50 -1.29 -3.07
C ASP A 49 -7.61 -1.01 -4.10
N GLN A 50 -8.35 0.10 -3.94
CA GLN A 50 -9.50 0.43 -4.77
C GLN A 50 -9.16 0.80 -6.23
N TRP A 51 -7.88 0.97 -6.60
CA TRP A 51 -7.48 1.21 -8.00
C TRP A 51 -7.42 -0.08 -8.82
N GLN A 52 -7.33 -1.25 -8.17
CA GLN A 52 -7.24 -2.54 -8.86
C GLN A 52 -8.52 -2.84 -9.66
N MET A 53 -9.69 -2.51 -9.09
CA MET A 53 -10.99 -2.72 -9.74
C MET A 53 -11.13 -1.93 -11.06
N PRO A 54 -10.96 -0.58 -11.11
CA PRO A 54 -11.04 0.15 -12.36
C PRO A 54 -9.94 -0.25 -13.36
N LEU A 55 -8.76 -0.66 -12.89
CA LEU A 55 -7.72 -1.19 -13.78
C LEU A 55 -8.17 -2.50 -14.45
N SER A 56 -8.76 -3.42 -13.69
CA SER A 56 -9.24 -4.70 -14.23
C SER A 56 -10.28 -4.51 -15.34
N LEU A 57 -11.20 -3.55 -15.14
CA LEU A 57 -12.18 -3.16 -16.16
C LEU A 57 -11.52 -2.55 -17.38
N LEU A 58 -10.54 -1.64 -17.19
CA LEU A 58 -9.81 -1.02 -18.28
C LEU A 58 -9.11 -2.07 -19.15
N VAL A 59 -8.43 -3.03 -18.51
CA VAL A 59 -7.78 -4.16 -19.21
C VAL A 59 -8.82 -4.98 -19.97
N GLY A 60 -9.98 -5.27 -19.36
CA GLY A 60 -11.08 -5.96 -20.04
C GLY A 60 -11.55 -5.23 -21.30
N VAL A 61 -11.72 -3.91 -21.22
CA VAL A 61 -12.10 -3.08 -22.37
C VAL A 61 -11.02 -3.12 -23.47
N VAL A 62 -9.74 -3.00 -23.10
CA VAL A 62 -8.64 -3.11 -24.06
C VAL A 62 -8.63 -4.48 -24.75
N VAL A 63 -8.83 -5.56 -23.99
CA VAL A 63 -8.93 -6.92 -24.56
C VAL A 63 -10.10 -7.03 -25.52
N VAL A 64 -11.27 -6.46 -25.18
CA VAL A 64 -12.42 -6.43 -26.09
C VAL A 64 -12.08 -5.67 -27.38
N PHE A 65 -11.43 -4.52 -27.29
CA PHE A 65 -11.00 -3.76 -28.46
C PHE A 65 -9.98 -4.51 -29.34
N CYS A 66 -9.06 -5.26 -28.73
CA CYS A 66 -8.07 -6.04 -29.47
C CYS A 66 -8.66 -7.34 -30.06
N SER A 67 -9.60 -7.98 -29.37
CA SER A 67 -10.11 -9.31 -29.73
C SER A 67 -11.43 -9.29 -30.48
N SER A 68 -12.25 -8.23 -30.35
CA SER A 68 -13.60 -8.21 -30.92
C SER A 68 -13.62 -7.50 -32.27
N THR A 69 -14.25 -8.15 -33.25
CA THR A 69 -14.69 -7.50 -34.47
C THR A 69 -16.08 -6.92 -34.23
N PHE A 70 -16.17 -5.60 -34.07
CA PHE A 70 -17.47 -4.93 -33.93
C PHE A 70 -18.29 -5.16 -35.20
N LYS A 71 -19.42 -5.84 -35.06
CA LYS A 71 -20.37 -6.11 -36.14
C LYS A 71 -21.72 -5.54 -35.80
N SER A 72 -22.49 -5.20 -36.82
CA SER A 72 -23.87 -4.76 -36.62
C SER A 72 -24.67 -5.88 -35.97
N ALA A 73 -25.21 -5.61 -34.79
CA ALA A 73 -25.94 -6.58 -33.97
C ALA A 73 -26.97 -5.83 -33.12
N PHE A 74 -28.09 -6.49 -32.83
CA PHE A 74 -29.20 -5.90 -32.05
C PHE A 74 -29.74 -4.57 -32.63
N GLY A 75 -29.68 -4.39 -33.95
CA GLY A 75 -30.16 -3.17 -34.62
C GLY A 75 -29.22 -1.96 -34.54
N LEU A 76 -28.07 -2.10 -33.87
CA LEU A 76 -27.03 -1.07 -33.82
C LEU A 76 -25.91 -1.38 -34.83
N SER A 77 -25.35 -0.33 -35.44
CA SER A 77 -24.20 -0.48 -36.34
C SER A 77 -22.93 -0.84 -35.57
N ALA A 78 -21.95 -1.41 -36.28
CA ALA A 78 -20.62 -1.67 -35.72
C ALA A 78 -20.01 -0.43 -35.05
N ASP A 79 -20.15 0.73 -35.69
CA ASP A 79 -19.61 2.00 -35.19
C ASP A 79 -20.26 2.43 -33.87
N SER A 80 -21.57 2.21 -33.71
CA SER A 80 -22.26 2.50 -32.45
C SER A 80 -21.77 1.62 -31.31
N TRP A 81 -21.50 0.34 -31.58
CA TRP A 81 -20.90 -0.57 -30.59
C TRP A 81 -19.50 -0.15 -30.20
N ALA A 82 -18.66 0.20 -31.17
CA ALA A 82 -17.30 0.70 -30.92
C ALA A 82 -17.32 1.99 -30.09
N ALA A 83 -18.20 2.94 -30.42
CA ALA A 83 -18.35 4.20 -29.68
C ALA A 83 -18.80 3.96 -28.23
N MET A 84 -19.72 3.02 -28.00
CA MET A 84 -20.19 2.69 -26.65
C MET A 84 -19.07 2.08 -25.79
N PHE A 85 -18.31 1.13 -26.34
CA PHE A 85 -17.15 0.58 -25.64
C PHE A 85 -16.05 1.64 -25.42
N ALA A 86 -15.88 2.57 -26.35
CA ALA A 86 -14.92 3.68 -26.20
C ALA A 86 -15.35 4.65 -25.09
N MET A 87 -16.64 4.98 -24.99
CA MET A 87 -17.20 5.75 -23.89
C MET A 87 -17.01 5.05 -22.55
N PHE A 88 -17.34 3.76 -22.48
CA PHE A 88 -17.17 2.97 -21.26
C PHE A 88 -15.69 2.90 -20.84
N GLY A 89 -14.79 2.63 -21.79
CA GLY A 89 -13.35 2.65 -21.56
C GLY A 89 -12.84 4.00 -21.06
N SER A 90 -13.34 5.11 -21.62
CA SER A 90 -12.99 6.47 -21.18
C SER A 90 -13.46 6.72 -19.74
N GLY A 91 -14.65 6.26 -19.36
CA GLY A 91 -15.14 6.32 -17.99
C GLY A 91 -14.27 5.53 -17.01
N CYS A 92 -13.91 4.30 -17.37
CA CYS A 92 -12.99 3.48 -16.58
C CYS A 92 -11.60 4.14 -16.44
N PHE A 93 -11.10 4.76 -17.51
CA PHE A 93 -9.82 5.47 -17.48
C PHE A 93 -9.84 6.68 -16.55
N LEU A 94 -10.89 7.51 -16.61
CA LEU A 94 -11.05 8.65 -15.70
C LEU A 94 -11.17 8.19 -14.24
N TRP A 95 -11.92 7.13 -13.97
CA TRP A 95 -12.00 6.55 -12.63
C TRP A 95 -10.63 6.04 -12.17
N PHE A 96 -9.95 5.26 -13.01
CA PHE A 96 -8.60 4.79 -12.69
C PHE A 96 -7.66 5.94 -12.34
N LEU A 97 -7.66 7.02 -13.14
CA LEU A 97 -6.85 8.19 -12.91
C LEU A 97 -7.20 8.89 -11.58
N HIS A 98 -8.49 9.06 -11.30
CA HIS A 98 -8.97 9.61 -10.03
C HIS A 98 -8.55 8.74 -8.83
N SER A 99 -8.67 7.42 -8.95
CA SER A 99 -8.24 6.47 -7.92
C SER A 99 -6.73 6.53 -7.69
N LEU A 100 -5.95 6.68 -8.75
CA LEU A 100 -4.49 6.85 -8.70
C LEU A 100 -4.08 8.16 -8.02
N PHE A 101 -4.76 9.27 -8.32
CA PHE A 101 -4.52 10.54 -7.63
C PHE A 101 -4.85 10.46 -6.14
N LYS A 102 -5.89 9.72 -5.76
CA LYS A 102 -6.24 9.49 -4.36
C LYS A 102 -5.20 8.62 -3.65
N LEU A 103 -4.63 7.61 -4.33
CA LEU A 103 -3.55 6.78 -3.82
C LEU A 103 -2.28 7.61 -3.49
N ARG A 104 -1.93 8.57 -4.35
CA ARG A 104 -0.76 9.44 -4.12
C ARG A 104 -0.89 10.34 -2.87
N LYS A 105 -2.12 10.62 -2.43
CA LYS A 105 -2.40 11.38 -1.20
C LYS A 105 -2.58 10.49 0.03
N ALA A 106 -2.39 9.18 -0.10
CA ALA A 106 -2.67 8.25 0.97
C ALA A 106 -1.55 8.25 2.01
N THR A 107 -1.87 8.83 3.16
CA THR A 107 -1.15 8.93 4.43
C THR A 107 -0.24 7.72 4.69
N SER A 108 1.02 8.00 5.01
CA SER A 108 2.05 6.97 5.23
C SER A 108 2.06 6.50 6.69
N LEU A 109 2.78 5.41 6.98
CA LEU A 109 2.95 4.91 8.36
C LEU A 109 3.63 5.97 9.25
N GLU A 110 4.48 6.80 8.67
CA GLU A 110 5.17 7.90 9.34
C GLU A 110 4.18 8.96 9.84
N ASP A 111 3.16 9.29 9.06
CA ASP A 111 2.09 10.20 9.49
C ASP A 111 1.28 9.60 10.65
N LEU A 112 1.12 8.28 10.65
CA LEU A 112 0.44 7.55 11.72
C LEU A 112 1.21 7.67 13.05
N ILE A 113 2.54 7.51 12.98
CA ILE A 113 3.44 7.68 14.12
C ILE A 113 3.42 9.13 14.59
N GLU A 114 3.40 10.10 13.69
CA GLU A 114 3.34 11.54 14.03
C GLU A 114 2.02 11.93 14.71
N ILE A 115 0.89 11.39 14.26
CA ILE A 115 -0.43 11.55 14.91
C ILE A 115 -0.41 10.96 16.32
N ILE A 116 0.18 9.77 16.48
CA ILE A 116 0.26 9.07 17.77
C ILE A 116 1.20 9.79 18.75
N GLN A 117 2.29 10.38 18.25
CA GLN A 117 3.22 11.20 19.04
C GLN A 117 2.65 12.57 19.43
N ASN A 118 1.43 12.92 19.00
CA ASN A 118 0.79 14.20 19.28
C ASN A 118 1.67 15.39 18.88
N LYS A 119 2.47 15.24 17.81
CA LYS A 119 3.36 16.28 17.26
C LYS A 119 2.62 17.26 16.34
N GLN A 120 1.31 17.36 16.54
CA GLN A 120 0.47 18.41 15.95
C GLN A 120 0.57 19.60 16.90
N ALA A 121 1.45 20.56 16.56
CA ALA A 121 1.51 21.86 17.20
C ALA A 121 0.30 22.72 16.80
#